data_AF-A0A536L521-F1
#
_entry.id   AF-A0A536L521-F1
#
_cell.length_a   1.000
_cell.length_b   1.000
_cell.length_c   1.000
_cell.angle_alpha   90.00
_cell.angle_beta   90.00
_cell.angle_gamma   90.00
#
_symmetry.space_group_name_H-M   'P 1'
#
loop_
_entity.id
_entity.type
_entity.pdbx_description
1 polymer ?
#
loop_
_entity_poly.entity_id
_entity_poly.type
_entity_poly.pdbx_seq_one_letter_code
_entity_poly.pdbx_strand_id
1 'polypeptide(L)'
;MALDSLQTRGRTLALYERYGALLTEHQRQVLDLYLRNDWSLAEIASHQRTSRAAVHDLLRRSTRSLVEYESRLGLLAESARRRREIASLRRKLARLEGTV
;
A
#
# COMPACT_ATOMS: atom_id res chain seq x y z
N MET A 1 -17.84 -7.44 3.63
CA MET A 1 -16.51 -7.93 4.06
C MET A 1 -15.47 -7.32 3.13
N ALA A 2 -15.08 -6.06 3.37
CA ALA A 2 -14.54 -5.15 2.35
C ALA A 2 -13.00 -5.19 2.17
N LEU A 3 -12.36 -6.32 2.46
CA LEU A 3 -10.92 -6.53 2.28
C LEU A 3 -10.58 -7.50 1.14
N ASP A 4 -11.59 -7.99 0.40
CA ASP A 4 -11.50 -9.27 -0.32
C ASP A 4 -11.31 -9.17 -1.84
N SER A 5 -11.14 -7.97 -2.41
CA SER A 5 -10.75 -7.86 -3.83
C SER A 5 -9.24 -7.69 -3.97
N LEU A 6 -8.63 -8.41 -4.92
CA LEU A 6 -7.20 -8.27 -5.26
C LEU A 6 -6.80 -6.80 -5.50
N GLN A 7 -7.70 -6.00 -6.06
CA GLN A 7 -7.53 -4.54 -6.23
C GLN A 7 -7.40 -3.79 -4.89
N THR A 8 -8.18 -4.17 -3.89
CA THR A 8 -8.12 -3.56 -2.55
C THR A 8 -6.79 -3.89 -1.85
N ARG A 9 -6.33 -5.14 -2.00
CA ARG A 9 -5.05 -5.59 -1.46
C ARG A 9 -3.87 -4.86 -2.13
N GLY A 10 -3.86 -4.77 -3.47
CA GLY A 10 -2.83 -4.04 -4.21
C GLY A 10 -2.76 -2.55 -3.87
N ARG A 11 -3.92 -1.88 -3.73
CA ARG A 11 -3.96 -0.48 -3.28
C ARG A 11 -3.40 -0.31 -1.87
N THR A 12 -3.76 -1.21 -0.95
CA THR A 12 -3.28 -1.17 0.43
C THR A 12 -1.77 -1.36 0.50
N LEU A 13 -1.21 -2.29 -0.30
CA LEU A 13 0.23 -2.49 -0.40
C LEU A 13 0.95 -1.24 -0.92
N ALA A 14 0.45 -0.61 -1.98
CA ALA A 14 1.06 0.61 -2.52
C ALA A 14 1.03 1.79 -1.53
N LEU A 15 -0.04 1.90 -0.74
CA LEU A 15 -0.11 2.88 0.36
C LEU A 15 0.87 2.53 1.48
N TYR A 16 0.98 1.25 1.83
CA TYR A 16 1.89 0.78 2.87
C TYR A 16 3.36 1.01 2.49
N GLU A 17 3.75 0.75 1.24
CA GLU A 17 5.10 1.08 0.74
C GLU A 17 5.41 2.57 0.82
N ARG A 18 4.40 3.43 0.69
CA ARG A 18 4.57 4.89 0.75
C ARG A 18 4.60 5.43 2.18
N TYR A 19 3.77 4.89 3.07
CA TYR A 19 3.48 5.49 4.37
C TYR A 19 3.76 4.57 5.57
N GLY A 20 4.24 3.34 5.36
CA GLY A 20 4.45 2.35 6.42
C GLY A 20 5.37 2.85 7.55
N ALA A 21 6.32 3.73 7.25
CA ALA A 21 7.20 4.35 8.25
C ALA A 21 6.45 5.22 9.28
N LEU A 22 5.26 5.74 8.95
CA LEU A 22 4.43 6.55 9.84
C LEU A 22 3.57 5.70 10.79
N LEU A 23 3.45 4.40 10.53
CA LEU A 23 2.74 3.49 11.40
C LEU A 23 3.58 3.14 12.63
N THR A 24 2.94 2.64 13.67
CA THR A 24 3.64 2.02 14.79
C THR A 24 4.33 0.72 14.36
N GLU A 25 5.37 0.31 15.10
CA GLU A 25 6.08 -0.94 14.83
C GLU A 25 5.14 -2.16 14.81
N HIS A 26 4.20 -2.23 15.76
CA HIS A 26 3.24 -3.34 15.81
C HIS A 26 2.31 -3.38 14.59
N GLN A 27 1.84 -2.22 14.10
CA GLN A 27 1.03 -2.14 12.89
C GLN A 27 1.81 -2.58 11.65
N ARG A 28 3.09 -2.17 11.54
CA ARG A 28 3.97 -2.60 10.44
C ARG A 28 4.16 -4.11 10.44
N GLN A 29 4.52 -4.70 11.57
CA GLN A 29 4.74 -6.15 11.69
C GLN A 29 3.52 -6.95 11.22
N VAL A 30 2.32 -6.56 11.64
CA VAL A 30 1.08 -7.24 11.25
C VAL A 30 0.75 -7.02 9.77
N LEU A 31 0.97 -5.82 9.24
CA LEU A 31 0.80 -5.55 7.81
C LEU A 31 1.83 -6.28 6.93
N ASP A 32 3.08 -6.45 7.37
CA ASP A 32 4.10 -7.21 6.64
C ASP A 32 3.73 -8.69 6.56
N LEU A 33 3.37 -9.29 7.70
CA LEU A 33 2.86 -10.67 7.73
C LEU A 33 1.66 -10.83 6.78
N TYR A 34 0.71 -9.90 6.83
CA TYR A 34 -0.49 -9.99 6.02
C TYR A 34 -0.28 -9.69 4.54
N LEU A 35 0.48 -8.66 4.16
CA LEU A 35 0.59 -8.15 2.78
C LEU A 35 1.79 -8.70 2.00
N ARG A 36 2.90 -9.02 2.67
CA ARG A 36 4.14 -9.47 2.02
C ARG A 36 4.38 -10.97 2.19
N ASN A 37 4.01 -11.53 3.34
CA ASN A 37 4.25 -12.94 3.64
C ASN A 37 3.00 -13.83 3.40
N ASP A 38 1.89 -13.24 2.96
CA ASP A 38 0.61 -13.92 2.68
C ASP A 38 0.04 -14.73 3.86
N TRP A 39 0.35 -14.34 5.10
CA TRP A 39 -0.24 -14.98 6.27
C TRP A 39 -1.73 -14.68 6.39
N SER A 40 -2.50 -15.70 6.71
CA SER A 40 -3.91 -15.58 7.08
C SER A 40 -4.08 -14.90 8.44
N LEU A 41 -5.28 -14.36 8.69
CA LEU A 41 -5.62 -13.77 10.00
C LEU A 41 -5.45 -14.77 11.16
N ALA A 42 -5.63 -16.06 10.90
CA ALA A 42 -5.48 -17.12 11.91
C ALA A 42 -4.02 -17.37 12.26
N GLU A 43 -3.14 -17.41 11.27
CA GLU A 43 -1.69 -17.59 11.46
C GLU A 43 -1.11 -16.40 12.22
N ILE A 44 -1.48 -15.17 11.84
CA ILE A 44 -1.05 -13.94 12.53
C ILE A 44 -1.57 -13.94 13.98
N ALA A 45 -2.84 -14.28 14.19
CA ALA A 45 -3.43 -14.32 15.53
C ALA A 45 -2.71 -15.32 16.43
N SER A 46 -2.40 -16.51 15.90
CA SER A 46 -1.68 -17.56 16.64
C SER A 46 -0.26 -17.11 16.99
N HIS A 47 0.47 -16.53 16.03
CA HIS A 47 1.83 -16.03 16.24
C HIS A 47 1.89 -14.87 17.25
N GLN A 48 0.94 -13.93 17.18
CA GLN A 48 0.86 -12.80 18.10
C GLN A 48 0.16 -13.13 19.43
N ARG A 49 -0.25 -14.40 19.64
CA ARG A 49 -1.00 -14.87 20.81
C ARG A 49 -2.21 -13.98 21.12
N THR A 50 -2.97 -13.65 20.07
CA THR A 50 -4.14 -12.78 20.13
C THR A 50 -5.33 -13.39 19.38
N SER A 51 -6.47 -12.70 19.34
CA SER A 51 -7.65 -13.18 18.63
C SER A 51 -7.65 -12.79 17.16
N ARG A 52 -8.31 -13.58 16.31
CA ARG A 52 -8.53 -13.25 14.89
C ARG A 52 -9.25 -11.90 14.72
N ALA A 53 -10.17 -11.57 15.64
CA ALA A 53 -10.88 -10.30 15.65
C ALA A 53 -9.92 -9.13 15.93
N ALA A 54 -9.00 -9.28 16.88
CA ALA A 54 -7.99 -8.26 17.19
C ALA A 54 -7.06 -8.00 15.99
N VAL A 55 -6.60 -9.04 15.30
CA VAL A 55 -5.79 -8.90 14.07
C VAL A 55 -6.59 -8.19 12.98
N HIS A 56 -7.83 -8.60 12.74
CA HIS A 56 -8.70 -7.97 11.75
C HIS A 56 -8.90 -6.47 12.03
N ASP A 57 -9.17 -6.11 13.28
CA ASP A 57 -9.37 -4.71 13.68
C ASP A 57 -8.08 -3.90 13.57
N LEU A 58 -6.93 -4.49 13.88
CA LEU A 58 -5.63 -3.85 13.70
C LEU A 58 -5.34 -3.58 12.22
N LEU A 59 -5.56 -4.56 11.34
CA LEU A 59 -5.41 -4.37 9.89
C LEU A 59 -6.34 -3.27 9.39
N ARG A 60 -7.62 -3.31 9.78
CA ARG A 60 -8.61 -2.31 9.36
C ARG A 60 -8.23 -0.90 9.80
N ARG A 61 -7.78 -0.71 11.06
CA ARG A 61 -7.34 0.59 11.56
C ARG A 61 -6.06 1.07 10.87
N SER A 62 -5.10 0.18 10.65
CA SER A 62 -3.84 0.52 9.97
C SER A 62 -4.09 0.94 8.52
N THR A 63 -4.94 0.21 7.78
CA THR A 63 -5.34 0.58 6.42
C THR A 63 -6.07 1.93 6.40
N ARG A 64 -6.91 2.23 7.40
CA ARG A 64 -7.55 3.54 7.52
C ARG A 64 -6.52 4.65 7.70
N SER A 65 -5.54 4.47 8.58
CA SER A 65 -4.44 5.44 8.77
C SER A 65 -3.66 5.67 7.46
N LEU A 66 -3.35 4.62 6.71
CA LEU A 66 -2.68 4.73 5.42
C LEU A 66 -3.49 5.54 4.39
N VAL A 67 -4.81 5.34 4.33
CA VAL A 67 -5.71 6.12 3.46
C VAL A 67 -5.76 7.59 3.89
N GLU A 68 -5.79 7.85 5.19
CA GLU A 68 -5.78 9.21 5.74
C GLU A 68 -4.46 9.94 5.48
N TYR A 69 -3.32 9.24 5.54
CA TYR A 69 -2.04 9.80 5.12
C TYR A 69 -2.06 10.18 3.64
N GLU A 70 -2.61 9.33 2.77
CA GLU A 70 -2.77 9.68 1.35
C GLU A 70 -3.70 10.87 1.14
N SER A 71 -4.81 10.97 1.87
CA SER A 71 -5.71 12.13 1.70
C SER A 71 -5.06 13.44 2.13
N ARG A 72 -4.13 13.40 3.09
CA ARG A 72 -3.42 14.59 3.59
C ARG A 72 -2.16 14.92 2.79
N LEU A 73 -1.42 13.90 2.34
CA LEU A 73 -0.08 14.07 1.75
C LEU A 73 -0.05 13.82 0.24
N GLY A 74 -0.97 13.03 -0.30
CA GLY A 74 -1.13 12.81 -1.75
C GLY A 74 0.07 12.19 -2.46
N LEU A 75 1.05 11.62 -1.75
CA LEU A 75 2.33 11.21 -2.32
C LEU A 75 2.20 10.08 -3.33
N LEU A 76 1.23 9.17 -3.15
CA LEU A 76 1.02 8.08 -4.10
C LEU A 76 0.46 8.62 -5.42
N ALA A 77 -0.62 9.41 -5.37
CA ALA A 77 -1.23 10.03 -6.54
C ALA A 77 -0.24 10.96 -7.28
N GLU A 78 0.48 11.78 -6.53
CA GLU A 78 1.53 12.67 -7.00
C GLU A 78 2.63 11.90 -7.76
N SER A 79 3.13 10.80 -7.17
CA SER A 79 4.14 9.97 -7.82
C SER A 79 3.63 9.35 -9.14
N ALA A 80 2.34 8.97 -9.19
CA ALA A 80 1.72 8.43 -10.40
C ALA A 80 1.53 9.51 -11.48
N ARG A 81 1.26 10.76 -11.09
CA ARG A 81 1.22 11.89 -12.03
C ARG A 81 2.60 12.13 -12.64
N ARG A 82 3.64 12.27 -11.81
CA ARG A 82 5.02 12.47 -12.29
C ARG A 82 5.49 11.35 -13.23
N ARG A 83 5.19 10.08 -12.92
CA ARG A 83 5.52 8.96 -13.82
C ARG A 83 4.86 9.08 -15.19
N ARG A 84 3.60 9.52 -15.26
CA ARG A 84 2.89 9.73 -16.53
C ARG A 84 3.49 10.88 -17.33
N GLU A 85 3.87 11.97 -16.67
CA GLU A 85 4.53 13.12 -17.30
C GLU A 85 5.89 12.72 -17.88
N ILE A 86 6.74 12.04 -17.11
CA ILE A 86 8.05 11.53 -17.56
C ILE A 86 7.87 10.58 -18.75
N ALA A 87 6.92 9.65 -18.69
CA ALA A 87 6.65 8.74 -19.80
C ALA A 87 6.19 9.49 -21.06
N SER A 88 5.40 10.56 -20.91
CA SER A 88 5.00 11.42 -22.02
C SER A 88 6.19 12.16 -22.64
N LEU A 89 7.07 12.73 -21.81
CA LEU A 89 8.28 13.40 -22.26
C LEU A 89 9.21 12.44 -23.01
N ARG A 90 9.44 11.23 -22.48
CA ARG A 90 10.23 10.19 -23.16
C ARG A 90 9.66 9.82 -24.53
N ARG A 91 8.34 9.70 -24.67
CA ARG A 91 7.69 9.47 -25.98
C ARG A 91 7.81 10.65 -26.95
N LYS A 92 7.91 11.88 -26.45
CA LYS A 92 8.15 13.06 -27.31
C LYS A 92 9.60 13.11 -27.77
N LEU A 93 10.54 12.86 -26.86
CA LEU A 93 11.96 12.82 -27.17
C LEU A 93 12.28 11.76 -28.23
N ALA A 94 11.81 10.52 -28.04
CA ALA A 94 12.03 9.43 -29.01
C ALA A 94 11.48 9.73 -30.41
N ARG A 95 10.40 10.51 -30.52
CA ARG A 95 9.86 10.94 -31.82
C ARG A 95 10.77 11.95 -32.50
N LEU A 96 11.32 12.91 -31.75
CA LEU A 96 12.24 13.91 -32.29
C LEU A 96 13.58 13.29 -32.70
N GLU A 97 14.09 12.34 -31.92
CA GLU A 97 15.34 11.62 -32.21
C GLU A 97 15.23 10.70 -33.44
N GLY A 98 14.04 10.16 -33.72
CA GLY A 98 13.78 9.34 -34.91
C GLY A 98 13.45 10.13 -36.19
N THR A 99 13.57 11.46 -36.18
CA THR A 99 13.35 12.33 -37.36
C THR A 99 14.66 12.88 -37.95
N VAL A 100 15.81 12.29 -37.61
CA VAL A 100 17.14 12.59 -38.18
C VAL A 100 17.65 11.39 -38.95
#